data_AF-A0A7S4KED9-F1
#
_entry.id   AF-A0A7S4KED9-F1
#
_cell.length_a   1.000
_cell.length_b   1.000
_cell.length_c   1.000
_cell.angle_alpha   90.00
_cell.angle_beta   90.00
_cell.angle_gamma   90.00
#
_symmetry.space_group_name_H-M   'P 1'
#
loop_
_entity.id
_entity.type
_entity.pdbx_description
1 polymer ?
#
loop_
_entity_poly.entity_id
_entity_poly.type
_entity_poly.pdbx_seq_one_letter_code
_entity_poly.pdbx_strand_id
1 'polypeptide(L)'
;PKEATQPYPLIDQRFKPPSYHRSSDMALKASFLFLLSAFLAVSVNQSLAFHVPVTGRAALALQTPSLRSKTCVHGASSLRCATSAQPLKDNIFLNRMATSMEVMISRVFPAGAGWQLASIMASNAGVATNSLLFCSLLGFGNFFGVIVGHMLWEGLKKVVRGDVDLSREFQVASLLGGAAFFSGLSWQVAMNIFKAVGVGLYQSFTSVGIVCTMAFFLGMRLMRQNLSPIMSAVDKNSFVNVRSDIGLSIAIGGATAGLVFTDAFLGASPFLAFLEMKTAVSPLVSVLFGGLASSL
;
A
#
# COMPACT_ATOMS: atom_id res chain seq x y z
N PRO A 1 33.98 -61.19 -2.51
CA PRO A 1 35.28 -61.11 -1.79
C PRO A 1 35.84 -59.69 -1.85
N LYS A 2 35.63 -58.96 -0.74
CA LYS A 2 36.28 -57.72 -0.26
C LYS A 2 36.87 -56.77 -1.30
N GLU A 3 36.18 -55.65 -1.53
CA GLU A 3 36.79 -54.42 -2.05
C GLU A 3 36.67 -53.32 -0.98
N ALA A 4 37.79 -52.62 -0.77
CA ALA A 4 38.11 -51.85 0.41
C ALA A 4 37.58 -50.41 0.36
N THR A 5 37.03 -49.96 1.49
CA THR A 5 36.65 -48.58 1.77
C THR A 5 37.88 -47.71 2.04
N GLN A 6 38.03 -46.59 1.31
CA GLN A 6 38.93 -45.50 1.66
C GLN A 6 38.27 -44.51 2.64
N PRO A 7 39.00 -43.94 3.62
CA PRO A 7 38.49 -42.88 4.48
C PRO A 7 38.72 -41.49 3.88
N TYR A 8 37.69 -40.64 3.92
CA TYR A 8 37.81 -39.20 3.61
C TYR A 8 38.52 -38.45 4.75
N PRO A 9 39.32 -37.40 4.44
CA PRO A 9 39.97 -36.58 5.45
C PRO A 9 39.00 -35.59 6.11
N LEU A 10 39.11 -35.49 7.43
CA LEU A 10 38.48 -34.47 8.28
C LEU A 10 39.01 -33.08 7.91
N ILE A 11 38.12 -32.21 7.45
CA ILE A 11 38.38 -30.77 7.26
C ILE A 11 38.21 -30.07 8.61
N ASP A 12 39.31 -29.46 9.07
CA ASP A 12 39.44 -28.66 10.29
C ASP A 12 38.51 -27.44 10.26
N GLN A 13 37.48 -27.43 11.13
CA GLN A 13 36.57 -26.31 11.31
C GLN A 13 37.20 -25.24 12.21
N ARG A 14 37.94 -24.30 11.61
CA ARG A 14 38.25 -23.01 12.25
C ARG A 14 38.00 -21.84 11.29
N PHE A 15 36.72 -21.59 11.00
CA PHE A 15 36.27 -20.33 10.40
C PHE A 15 35.48 -19.55 11.45
N LYS A 16 36.07 -18.46 11.96
CA LYS A 16 35.42 -17.54 12.91
C LYS A 16 34.78 -16.42 12.07
N PRO A 17 33.45 -16.33 11.96
CA PRO A 17 32.82 -15.29 11.13
C PRO A 17 33.00 -13.90 11.76
N PRO A 18 33.01 -12.83 10.94
CA PRO A 18 33.14 -11.46 11.41
C PRO A 18 31.93 -11.05 12.25
N SER A 19 32.20 -10.37 13.36
CA SER A 19 31.25 -9.82 14.30
C SER A 19 30.35 -8.76 13.62
N TYR A 20 29.21 -9.19 13.08
CA TYR A 20 28.23 -8.29 12.46
C TYR A 20 27.47 -7.51 13.55
N HIS A 21 27.38 -6.20 13.36
CA HIS A 21 26.83 -5.23 14.31
C HIS A 21 25.40 -5.56 14.78
N ARG A 22 25.23 -5.69 16.10
CA ARG A 22 24.01 -6.08 16.82
C ARG A 22 22.84 -5.07 16.79
N SER A 23 22.93 -3.96 16.05
CA SER A 23 21.94 -2.86 16.15
C SER A 23 20.75 -3.00 15.19
N SER A 24 20.93 -3.60 14.00
CA SER A 24 19.84 -3.78 13.03
C SER A 24 18.84 -4.88 13.45
N ASP A 25 19.30 -5.88 14.18
CA ASP A 25 18.46 -6.96 14.71
C ASP A 25 17.46 -6.49 15.77
N MET A 26 17.81 -5.46 16.55
CA MET A 26 16.90 -4.91 17.56
C MET A 26 15.80 -4.05 16.93
N ALA A 27 16.12 -3.31 15.86
CA ALA A 27 15.11 -2.54 15.13
C ALA A 27 14.11 -3.46 14.43
N LEU A 28 14.58 -4.53 13.76
CA LEU A 28 13.71 -5.48 13.08
C LEU A 28 12.83 -6.28 14.06
N LYS A 29 13.39 -6.72 15.19
CA LYS A 29 12.64 -7.40 16.26
C LYS A 29 11.63 -6.47 16.94
N ALA A 30 11.99 -5.20 17.17
CA ALA A 30 11.07 -4.21 17.72
C ALA A 30 9.92 -3.89 16.75
N SER A 31 10.19 -3.75 15.46
CA SER A 31 9.16 -3.56 14.44
C SER A 31 8.25 -4.79 14.29
N PHE A 32 8.81 -6.00 14.35
CA PHE A 32 8.01 -7.24 14.32
C PHE A 32 7.15 -7.42 15.57
N LEU A 33 7.69 -7.13 16.76
CA LEU A 33 6.95 -7.19 18.02
C LEU A 33 5.89 -6.09 18.12
N PHE A 34 6.13 -4.92 17.53
CA PHE A 34 5.13 -3.85 17.45
C PHE A 34 4.00 -4.19 16.46
N LEU A 35 4.32 -4.81 15.32
CA LEU A 35 3.31 -5.31 14.39
C LEU A 35 2.49 -6.44 15.02
N LEU A 36 3.14 -7.37 15.72
CA LEU A 36 2.48 -8.47 16.42
C LEU A 36 1.63 -7.98 17.60
N SER A 37 2.09 -6.96 18.34
CA SER A 37 1.32 -6.38 19.45
C SER A 37 0.14 -5.54 18.98
N ALA A 38 0.28 -4.79 17.88
CA ALA A 38 -0.84 -4.13 17.21
C ALA A 38 -1.88 -5.15 16.70
N PHE A 39 -1.41 -6.30 16.19
CA PHE A 39 -2.27 -7.41 15.76
C PHE A 39 -3.03 -8.05 16.93
N LEU A 40 -2.36 -8.28 18.06
CA LEU A 40 -2.96 -8.83 19.28
C LEU A 40 -3.92 -7.85 19.97
N ALA A 41 -3.61 -6.55 19.96
CA ALA A 41 -4.49 -5.51 20.53
C ALA A 41 -5.83 -5.40 19.79
N VAL A 42 -5.83 -5.61 18.46
CA VAL A 42 -7.08 -5.71 17.67
C VAL A 42 -7.85 -6.98 18.02
N SER A 43 -7.16 -8.10 18.30
CA SER A 43 -7.78 -9.36 18.68
C SER A 43 -8.40 -9.34 20.09
N VAL A 44 -7.81 -8.59 21.04
CA VAL A 44 -8.33 -8.46 22.43
C VAL A 44 -9.51 -7.48 22.52
N ASN A 45 -9.58 -6.47 21.65
CA ASN A 45 -10.72 -5.54 21.62
C ASN A 45 -12.01 -6.13 21.00
N GLN A 46 -11.95 -7.29 20.34
CA GLN A 46 -13.15 -7.96 19.83
C GLN A 46 -13.97 -8.68 20.92
N SER A 47 -13.45 -8.84 22.13
CA SER A 47 -14.20 -9.45 23.25
C SER A 47 -15.00 -8.44 24.09
N LEU A 48 -14.97 -7.14 23.80
CA LEU A 48 -15.56 -6.10 24.68
C LEU A 48 -16.46 -5.05 24.00
N ALA A 49 -16.83 -5.20 22.72
CA ALA A 49 -17.66 -4.19 22.04
C ALA A 49 -18.84 -4.80 21.26
N PHE A 50 -19.77 -5.43 21.99
CA PHE A 50 -21.13 -5.68 21.52
C PHE A 50 -22.12 -4.91 22.42
N HIS A 51 -22.21 -3.60 22.21
CA HIS A 51 -23.42 -2.80 22.41
C HIS A 51 -23.14 -1.35 22.02
N VAL A 52 -23.63 -0.92 20.86
CA VAL A 52 -23.83 0.51 20.58
C VAL A 52 -25.28 0.67 20.12
N PRO A 53 -26.12 1.40 20.88
CA PRO A 53 -27.49 1.69 20.48
C PRO A 53 -27.49 2.69 19.32
N VAL A 54 -28.40 2.44 18.38
CA VAL A 54 -28.72 3.34 17.27
C VAL A 54 -29.52 4.53 17.82
N THR A 55 -28.94 5.74 17.83
CA THR A 55 -29.67 7.02 17.74
C THR A 55 -28.71 8.19 17.52
N GLY A 56 -29.08 9.13 16.64
CA GLY A 56 -28.61 10.52 16.73
C GLY A 56 -27.99 11.14 15.47
N ARG A 57 -28.79 11.99 14.79
CA ARG A 57 -28.38 12.99 13.79
C ARG A 57 -27.37 14.00 14.37
N ALA A 58 -26.36 14.39 13.58
CA ALA A 58 -25.66 15.70 13.49
C ALA A 58 -24.23 15.45 12.95
N ALA A 59 -23.55 16.28 12.17
CA ALA A 59 -23.88 17.50 11.45
C ALA A 59 -22.79 17.66 10.38
N LEU A 60 -23.22 18.11 9.21
CA LEU A 60 -22.41 18.53 8.07
C LEU A 60 -21.64 19.80 8.47
N ALA A 61 -20.31 19.77 8.54
CA ALA A 61 -19.51 20.98 8.75
C ALA A 61 -18.82 21.41 7.46
N LEU A 62 -19.53 22.26 6.73
CA LEU A 62 -19.00 23.23 5.77
C LEU A 62 -17.81 24.00 6.40
N GLN A 63 -16.73 24.18 5.64
CA GLN A 63 -15.80 25.28 5.87
C GLN A 63 -15.80 26.19 4.63
N THR A 64 -16.43 27.35 4.78
CA THR A 64 -16.21 28.56 3.98
C THR A 64 -15.00 29.33 4.53
N PRO A 65 -14.24 30.06 3.69
CA PRO A 65 -13.13 30.90 4.16
C PRO A 65 -13.64 32.32 4.51
N SER A 66 -13.17 32.87 5.63
CA SER A 66 -13.40 34.26 6.02
C SER A 66 -12.12 34.93 6.52
N LEU A 67 -11.65 35.88 5.71
CA LEU A 67 -11.02 37.17 6.01
C LEU A 67 -9.79 37.26 6.96
N ARG A 68 -8.63 37.45 6.30
CA ARG A 68 -7.80 38.69 6.32
C ARG A 68 -7.65 39.41 7.68
N SER A 69 -6.46 39.30 8.28
CA SER A 69 -5.85 40.41 9.03
C SER A 69 -4.44 40.67 8.47
N LYS A 70 -4.21 41.93 8.09
CA LYS A 70 -2.93 42.47 7.64
C LYS A 70 -2.18 42.96 8.88
N THR A 71 -0.95 42.48 9.07
CA THR A 71 0.09 43.26 9.75
C THR A 71 1.36 43.13 8.91
N CYS A 72 1.68 44.22 8.21
CA CYS A 72 2.97 44.41 7.57
C CYS A 72 3.98 44.78 8.66
N VAL A 73 5.12 44.08 8.72
CA VAL A 73 6.34 44.59 9.34
C VAL A 73 7.40 44.66 8.23
N HIS A 74 7.92 45.86 8.02
CA HIS A 74 8.98 46.18 7.07
C HIS A 74 10.33 45.62 7.55
N GLY A 75 11.07 44.99 6.62
CA GLY A 75 12.47 44.60 6.78
C GLY A 75 13.01 44.10 5.44
N ALA A 76 13.91 44.88 4.83
CA ALA A 76 14.30 44.80 3.43
C ALA A 76 15.01 43.50 2.99
N SER A 77 14.55 42.89 1.90
CA SER A 77 15.31 42.65 0.63
C SER A 77 14.72 41.49 -0.20
N SER A 78 14.21 41.84 -1.38
CA SER A 78 13.97 40.98 -2.56
C SER A 78 12.97 39.81 -2.47
N LEU A 79 11.66 40.12 -2.48
CA LEU A 79 10.63 39.23 -3.03
C LEU A 79 9.95 39.93 -4.21
N ARG A 80 10.19 39.45 -5.44
CA ARG A 80 9.39 39.86 -6.60
C ARG A 80 7.99 39.30 -6.43
N CYS A 81 7.05 40.19 -6.14
CA CYS A 81 5.63 39.96 -6.28
C CYS A 81 5.32 39.85 -7.77
N ALA A 82 5.28 38.62 -8.30
CA ALA A 82 4.63 38.37 -9.58
C ALA A 82 3.12 38.32 -9.34
N THR A 83 2.49 39.49 -9.43
CA THR A 83 1.04 39.63 -9.57
C THR A 83 0.65 39.07 -10.94
N SER A 84 0.55 37.74 -11.07
CA SER A 84 -0.13 37.11 -12.19
C SER A 84 -1.63 37.13 -11.90
N ALA A 85 -2.37 37.85 -12.74
CA ALA A 85 -3.83 37.78 -12.80
C ALA A 85 -4.28 36.31 -12.76
N GLN A 86 -5.17 35.98 -11.83
CA GLN A 86 -5.77 34.65 -11.72
C GLN A 86 -6.76 34.47 -12.89
N PRO A 87 -6.51 33.56 -13.84
CA PRO A 87 -7.57 33.18 -14.75
C PRO A 87 -8.53 32.24 -14.01
N LEU A 88 -9.83 32.52 -14.22
CA LEU A 88 -11.04 31.73 -13.96
C LEU A 88 -11.00 30.67 -12.86
N LYS A 89 -11.88 30.85 -11.86
CA LYS A 89 -12.84 29.87 -11.30
C LYS A 89 -12.68 28.40 -11.78
N ASP A 90 -11.53 27.80 -11.52
CA ASP A 90 -11.29 26.39 -11.83
C ASP A 90 -12.22 25.58 -10.95
N ASN A 91 -12.99 24.70 -11.56
CA ASN A 91 -13.89 23.80 -10.86
C ASN A 91 -13.06 22.90 -9.94
N ILE A 92 -12.90 23.29 -8.66
CA ILE A 92 -12.13 22.57 -7.63
C ILE A 92 -12.51 21.08 -7.62
N PHE A 93 -13.79 20.78 -7.88
CA PHE A 93 -14.29 19.43 -8.04
C PHE A 93 -13.64 18.66 -9.20
N LEU A 94 -13.59 19.24 -10.41
CA LEU A 94 -12.96 18.61 -11.58
C LEU A 94 -11.46 18.37 -11.35
N ASN A 95 -10.75 19.31 -10.73
CA ASN A 95 -9.33 19.14 -10.43
C ASN A 95 -9.08 18.01 -9.43
N ARG A 96 -9.95 17.88 -8.41
CA ARG A 96 -9.89 16.76 -7.45
C ARG A 96 -10.20 15.42 -8.09
N MET A 97 -11.22 15.36 -8.96
CA MET A 97 -11.56 14.16 -9.70
C MET A 97 -10.44 13.75 -10.65
N ALA A 98 -9.87 14.69 -11.40
CA ALA A 98 -8.74 14.43 -12.29
C ALA A 98 -7.52 13.89 -11.55
N THR A 99 -7.17 14.50 -10.41
CA THR A 99 -6.08 14.03 -9.54
C THR A 99 -6.35 12.62 -9.00
N SER A 100 -7.60 12.34 -8.62
CA SER A 100 -7.98 11.02 -8.11
C SER A 100 -7.91 9.96 -9.21
N MET A 101 -8.44 10.26 -10.39
CA MET A 101 -8.33 9.38 -11.57
C MET A 101 -6.88 9.14 -11.95
N GLU A 102 -6.03 10.17 -11.89
CA GLU A 102 -4.59 10.04 -12.10
C GLU A 102 -3.98 9.06 -11.11
N VAL A 103 -4.28 9.15 -9.81
CA VAL A 103 -3.81 8.19 -8.80
C VAL A 103 -4.32 6.77 -9.08
N MET A 104 -5.58 6.63 -9.45
CA MET A 104 -6.20 5.33 -9.76
C MET A 104 -5.49 4.66 -10.93
N ILE A 105 -5.30 5.38 -12.04
CA ILE A 105 -4.69 4.85 -13.26
C ILE A 105 -3.18 4.61 -13.08
N SER A 106 -2.47 5.54 -12.44
CA SER A 106 -1.01 5.49 -12.34
C SER A 106 -0.49 4.59 -11.22
N ARG A 107 -1.29 4.33 -10.17
CA ARG A 107 -0.79 3.65 -8.97
C ARG A 107 -1.68 2.49 -8.55
N VAL A 108 -2.98 2.75 -8.36
CA VAL A 108 -3.90 1.76 -7.77
C VAL A 108 -4.17 0.60 -8.73
N PHE A 109 -4.46 0.89 -10.00
CA PHE A 109 -4.67 -0.13 -11.03
C PHE A 109 -3.40 -0.98 -11.23
N PRO A 110 -2.20 -0.40 -11.45
CA PRO A 110 -0.97 -1.18 -11.57
C PRO A 110 -0.63 -2.00 -10.34
N ALA A 111 -0.93 -1.51 -9.13
CA ALA A 111 -0.77 -2.28 -7.90
C ALA A 111 -1.64 -3.53 -7.91
N GLY A 112 -2.96 -3.38 -8.13
CA GLY A 112 -3.89 -4.50 -8.20
C GLY A 112 -3.56 -5.51 -9.31
N ALA A 113 -3.11 -5.02 -10.47
CA ALA A 113 -2.63 -5.86 -11.55
C ALA A 113 -1.36 -6.64 -11.16
N GLY A 114 -0.39 -5.97 -10.55
CA GLY A 114 0.84 -6.59 -10.05
C GLY A 114 0.58 -7.64 -8.97
N TRP A 115 -0.36 -7.37 -8.06
CA TRP A 115 -0.81 -8.31 -7.04
C TRP A 115 -1.40 -9.58 -7.67
N GLN A 116 -2.30 -9.43 -8.63
CA GLN A 116 -2.93 -10.56 -9.30
C GLN A 116 -1.93 -11.37 -10.12
N LEU A 117 -1.01 -10.69 -10.82
CA LEU A 117 0.06 -11.36 -11.57
C LEU A 117 0.94 -12.19 -10.64
N ALA A 118 1.36 -11.61 -9.50
CA ALA A 118 2.15 -12.33 -8.51
C ALA A 118 1.41 -13.54 -7.92
N SER A 119 0.10 -13.41 -7.68
CA SER A 119 -0.76 -14.52 -7.23
C SER A 119 -0.77 -15.67 -8.23
N ILE A 120 -0.98 -15.38 -9.53
CA ILE A 120 -0.95 -16.40 -10.59
C ILE A 120 0.43 -17.07 -10.67
N MET A 121 1.51 -16.29 -10.64
CA MET A 121 2.87 -16.83 -10.69
C MET A 121 3.19 -17.72 -9.48
N ALA A 122 2.80 -17.30 -8.28
CA ALA A 122 3.01 -18.05 -7.05
C ALA A 122 2.19 -19.37 -7.05
N SER A 123 0.93 -19.32 -7.50
CA SER A 123 0.10 -20.53 -7.66
C SER A 123 0.68 -21.49 -8.68
N ASN A 124 1.16 -21.00 -9.83
CA ASN A 124 1.80 -21.84 -10.85
C ASN A 124 3.12 -22.46 -10.38
N ALA A 125 3.82 -21.80 -9.45
CA ALA A 125 5.01 -22.32 -8.78
C ALA A 125 4.68 -23.31 -7.64
N GLY A 126 3.39 -23.63 -7.40
CA GLY A 126 2.96 -24.54 -6.35
C GLY A 126 3.10 -23.98 -4.93
N VAL A 127 3.25 -22.66 -4.79
CA VAL A 127 3.36 -22.03 -3.46
C VAL A 127 1.98 -21.99 -2.81
N ALA A 128 1.87 -22.56 -1.60
CA ALA A 128 0.61 -22.61 -0.88
C ALA A 128 0.11 -21.20 -0.51
N THR A 129 -1.19 -20.93 -0.73
CA THR A 129 -1.83 -19.62 -0.54
C THR A 129 -1.86 -19.13 0.92
N ASN A 130 -1.66 -20.04 1.86
CA ASN A 130 -1.54 -19.77 3.30
C ASN A 130 -0.09 -19.63 3.78
N SER A 131 0.89 -19.72 2.89
CA SER A 131 2.30 -19.55 3.24
C SER A 131 2.71 -18.08 3.29
N LEU A 132 3.65 -17.76 4.17
CA LEU A 132 4.25 -16.42 4.23
C LEU A 132 4.93 -16.03 2.90
N LEU A 133 5.48 -17.02 2.17
CA LEU A 133 6.08 -16.80 0.86
C LEU A 133 5.04 -16.30 -0.15
N PHE A 134 3.86 -16.93 -0.21
CA PHE A 134 2.78 -16.47 -1.08
C PHE A 134 2.37 -15.03 -0.73
N CYS A 135 2.09 -14.75 0.55
CA CYS A 135 1.73 -13.39 0.98
C CYS A 135 2.82 -12.36 0.64
N SER A 136 4.10 -12.73 0.76
CA SER A 136 5.23 -11.85 0.44
C SER A 136 5.33 -11.58 -1.06
N LEU A 137 5.11 -12.58 -1.91
CA LEU A 137 5.10 -12.42 -3.37
C LEU A 137 3.99 -11.47 -3.82
N LEU A 138 2.81 -11.57 -3.22
CA LEU A 138 1.70 -10.64 -3.43
C LEU A 138 2.08 -9.20 -3.04
N GLY A 139 2.73 -9.04 -1.88
CA GLY A 139 3.31 -7.75 -1.47
C GLY A 139 4.30 -7.21 -2.49
N PHE A 140 5.21 -8.05 -3.02
CA PHE A 140 6.15 -7.63 -4.07
C PHE A 140 5.43 -7.27 -5.39
N GLY A 141 4.38 -8.01 -5.75
CA GLY A 141 3.51 -7.66 -6.89
C GLY A 141 2.97 -6.25 -6.77
N ASN A 142 2.42 -5.89 -5.60
CA ASN A 142 1.98 -4.53 -5.30
C ASN A 142 3.12 -3.50 -5.38
N PHE A 143 4.27 -3.79 -4.77
CA PHE A 143 5.45 -2.93 -4.77
C PHE A 143 5.88 -2.56 -6.19
N PHE A 144 6.10 -3.57 -7.03
CA PHE A 144 6.53 -3.35 -8.41
C PHE A 144 5.42 -2.74 -9.27
N GLY A 145 4.18 -3.13 -9.06
CA GLY A 145 3.01 -2.55 -9.71
C GLY A 145 2.97 -1.02 -9.51
N VAL A 146 3.08 -0.55 -8.27
CA VAL A 146 3.09 0.89 -7.96
C VAL A 146 4.29 1.60 -8.60
N ILE A 147 5.49 1.05 -8.50
CA ILE A 147 6.69 1.69 -9.08
C ILE A 147 6.57 1.79 -10.59
N VAL A 148 6.26 0.68 -11.27
CA VAL A 148 6.16 0.63 -12.73
C VAL A 148 5.04 1.55 -13.21
N GLY A 149 3.86 1.47 -12.61
CA GLY A 149 2.73 2.31 -12.95
C GLY A 149 3.03 3.80 -12.83
N HIS A 150 3.60 4.20 -11.68
CA HIS A 150 3.91 5.60 -11.42
C HIS A 150 4.99 6.11 -12.38
N MET A 151 6.07 5.34 -12.59
CA MET A 151 7.15 5.72 -13.49
C MET A 151 6.71 5.81 -14.95
N LEU A 152 5.83 4.90 -15.41
CA LEU A 152 5.26 4.98 -16.75
C LEU A 152 4.42 6.24 -16.94
N TRP A 153 3.60 6.58 -15.94
CA TRP A 153 2.77 7.78 -15.98
C TRP A 153 3.59 9.08 -15.95
N GLU A 154 4.57 9.18 -15.06
CA GLU A 154 5.47 10.33 -14.99
C GLU A 154 6.37 10.43 -16.23
N GLY A 155 6.79 9.28 -16.79
CA GLY A 155 7.49 9.20 -18.07
C GLY A 155 6.65 9.74 -19.23
N LEU A 156 5.37 9.37 -19.29
CA LEU A 156 4.46 9.90 -20.30
C LEU A 156 4.24 11.41 -20.14
N LYS A 157 4.04 11.89 -18.90
CA LYS A 157 3.97 13.34 -18.62
C LYS A 157 5.25 14.06 -19.02
N LYS A 158 6.42 13.44 -18.84
CA LYS A 158 7.70 13.98 -19.31
C LYS A 158 7.73 14.15 -20.82
N VAL A 159 7.23 13.18 -21.58
CA VAL A 159 7.18 13.26 -23.05
C VAL A 159 6.25 14.39 -23.51
N VAL A 160 5.15 14.63 -22.79
CA VAL A 160 4.16 15.64 -23.16
C VAL A 160 4.53 17.06 -22.69
N ARG A 161 5.07 17.21 -21.48
CA ARG A 161 5.31 18.52 -20.82
C ARG A 161 6.78 18.91 -20.71
N GLY A 162 7.69 17.93 -20.76
CA GLY A 162 9.15 18.15 -20.75
C GLY A 162 9.79 18.38 -19.37
N ASP A 163 9.02 18.72 -18.33
CA ASP A 163 9.52 19.26 -17.06
C ASP A 163 9.47 18.29 -15.87
N VAL A 164 9.52 16.97 -16.12
CA VAL A 164 9.43 15.95 -15.07
C VAL A 164 10.81 15.36 -14.71
N ASP A 165 11.16 15.42 -13.42
CA ASP A 165 12.35 14.76 -12.86
C ASP A 165 12.03 13.31 -12.46
N LEU A 166 12.30 12.38 -13.37
CA LEU A 166 12.07 10.94 -13.14
C LEU A 166 12.90 10.38 -11.99
N SER A 167 14.04 10.97 -11.64
CA SER A 167 14.86 10.50 -10.51
C SER A 167 14.16 10.80 -9.19
N ARG A 168 13.59 12.00 -9.07
CA ARG A 168 12.76 12.40 -7.92
C ARG A 168 11.51 11.52 -7.84
N GLU A 169 10.81 11.33 -8.96
CA GLU A 169 9.58 10.53 -8.98
C GLU A 169 9.84 9.06 -8.64
N PHE A 170 10.98 8.48 -9.04
CA PHE A 170 11.36 7.11 -8.65
C PHE A 170 11.50 6.94 -7.13
N GLN A 171 12.04 7.95 -6.44
CA GLN A 171 12.17 7.93 -4.99
C GLN A 171 10.80 7.98 -4.30
N VAL A 172 9.87 8.80 -4.82
CA VAL A 172 8.48 8.85 -4.36
C VAL A 172 7.79 7.50 -4.65
N ALA A 173 7.99 6.93 -5.83
CA ALA A 173 7.50 5.61 -6.21
C ALA A 173 7.98 4.52 -5.24
N SER A 174 9.25 4.57 -4.84
CA SER A 174 9.87 3.60 -3.94
C SER A 174 9.25 3.67 -2.53
N LEU A 175 8.96 4.87 -2.04
CA LEU A 175 8.24 5.07 -0.79
C LEU A 175 6.84 4.47 -0.85
N LEU A 176 6.07 4.82 -1.89
CA LEU A 176 4.69 4.37 -2.07
C LEU A 176 4.60 2.87 -2.32
N GLY A 177 5.48 2.33 -3.15
CA GLY A 177 5.59 0.90 -3.44
C GLY A 177 5.95 0.13 -2.18
N GLY A 178 6.90 0.64 -1.38
CA GLY A 178 7.26 0.03 -0.09
C GLY A 178 6.09 -0.03 0.89
N ALA A 179 5.25 0.99 0.95
CA ALA A 179 4.03 0.94 1.75
C ALA A 179 2.98 -0.04 1.16
N ALA A 180 2.84 -0.07 -0.17
CA ALA A 180 1.95 -1.00 -0.88
C ALA A 180 2.35 -2.47 -0.69
N PHE A 181 3.65 -2.76 -0.50
CA PHE A 181 4.14 -4.08 -0.12
C PHE A 181 3.48 -4.58 1.17
N PHE A 182 3.53 -3.78 2.24
CA PHE A 182 2.95 -4.17 3.53
C PHE A 182 1.44 -4.37 3.46
N SER A 183 0.76 -3.52 2.69
CA SER A 183 -0.69 -3.63 2.44
C SER A 183 -1.05 -4.89 1.64
N GLY A 184 -0.29 -5.20 0.57
CA GLY A 184 -0.52 -6.39 -0.25
C GLY A 184 -0.25 -7.70 0.49
N LEU A 185 0.79 -7.71 1.34
CA LEU A 185 1.10 -8.83 2.22
C LEU A 185 0.00 -9.06 3.25
N SER A 186 -0.46 -7.98 3.90
CA SER A 186 -1.48 -8.08 4.95
C SER A 186 -2.85 -8.48 4.41
N TRP A 187 -3.16 -8.15 3.15
CA TRP A 187 -4.41 -8.54 2.50
C TRP A 187 -4.62 -10.05 2.53
N GLN A 188 -3.64 -10.84 2.07
CA GLN A 188 -3.77 -12.30 2.01
C GLN A 188 -3.85 -12.92 3.42
N VAL A 189 -3.07 -12.37 4.36
CA VAL A 189 -3.12 -12.81 5.77
C VAL A 189 -4.52 -12.56 6.35
N ALA A 190 -5.07 -11.37 6.15
CA ALA A 190 -6.40 -10.99 6.64
C ALA A 190 -7.48 -11.88 6.02
N MET A 191 -7.45 -12.10 4.70
CA MET A 191 -8.41 -12.95 4.00
C MET A 191 -8.35 -14.40 4.47
N ASN A 192 -7.16 -14.95 4.69
CA ASN A 192 -7.02 -16.32 5.21
C ASN A 192 -7.65 -16.47 6.61
N ILE A 193 -7.47 -15.46 7.48
CA ILE A 193 -8.07 -15.44 8.82
C ILE A 193 -9.59 -15.31 8.73
N PHE A 194 -10.10 -14.36 7.95
CA PHE A 194 -11.54 -14.12 7.83
C PHE A 194 -12.28 -15.29 7.18
N LYS A 195 -11.63 -15.99 6.23
CA LYS A 195 -12.12 -17.26 5.69
C LYS A 195 -12.18 -18.35 6.76
N ALA A 196 -11.15 -18.48 7.59
CA ALA A 196 -11.12 -19.47 8.66
C ALA A 196 -12.22 -19.24 9.72
N VAL A 197 -12.58 -17.98 9.99
CA VAL A 197 -13.63 -17.60 10.94
C VAL A 197 -15.04 -17.62 10.31
N GLY A 198 -15.15 -17.74 8.99
CA GLY A 198 -16.45 -17.77 8.29
C GLY A 198 -17.12 -16.39 8.21
N VAL A 199 -16.33 -15.32 8.12
CA VAL A 199 -16.82 -13.94 8.05
C VAL A 199 -17.48 -13.69 6.68
N GLY A 200 -18.64 -13.04 6.68
CA GLY A 200 -19.37 -12.72 5.44
C GLY A 200 -18.66 -11.70 4.55
N LEU A 201 -19.18 -11.49 3.33
CA LEU A 201 -18.57 -10.61 2.31
C LEU A 201 -18.34 -9.17 2.79
N TYR A 202 -19.38 -8.49 3.28
CA TYR A 202 -19.30 -7.09 3.70
C TYR A 202 -18.46 -6.87 4.96
N GLN A 203 -18.46 -7.85 5.85
CA GLN A 203 -17.58 -7.84 7.02
C GLN A 203 -16.12 -8.03 6.57
N SER A 204 -15.85 -8.96 5.67
CA SER A 204 -14.52 -9.14 5.08
C SER A 204 -14.05 -7.87 4.35
N PHE A 205 -14.91 -7.24 3.56
CA PHE A 205 -14.63 -5.95 2.91
C PHE A 205 -14.16 -4.90 3.93
N THR A 206 -14.93 -4.70 5.00
CA THR A 206 -14.64 -3.68 6.02
C THR A 206 -13.38 -4.02 6.80
N SER A 207 -13.24 -5.26 7.26
CA SER A 207 -12.11 -5.69 8.08
C SER A 207 -10.80 -5.72 7.30
N VAL A 208 -10.80 -6.18 6.04
CA VAL A 208 -9.64 -6.12 5.16
C VAL A 208 -9.24 -4.67 4.89
N GLY A 209 -10.21 -3.79 4.63
CA GLY A 209 -9.93 -2.37 4.43
C GLY A 209 -9.22 -1.73 5.62
N ILE A 210 -9.66 -2.03 6.84
CA ILE A 210 -9.03 -1.55 8.08
C ILE A 210 -7.60 -2.10 8.21
N VAL A 211 -7.42 -3.41 8.07
CA VAL A 211 -6.09 -4.05 8.21
C VAL A 211 -5.12 -3.53 7.16
N CYS A 212 -5.55 -3.40 5.91
CA CYS A 212 -4.73 -2.90 4.81
C CYS A 212 -4.41 -1.40 4.96
N THR A 213 -5.34 -0.60 5.49
CA THR A 213 -5.11 0.82 5.86
C THR A 213 -4.00 0.93 6.89
N MET A 214 -4.10 0.16 7.98
CA MET A 214 -3.11 0.19 9.06
C MET A 214 -1.75 -0.29 8.58
N ALA A 215 -1.71 -1.39 7.83
CA ALA A 215 -0.48 -1.94 7.26
C ALA A 215 0.19 -0.94 6.29
N PHE A 216 -0.58 -0.29 5.42
CA PHE A 216 -0.04 0.72 4.51
C PHE A 216 0.52 1.93 5.28
N PHE A 217 -0.22 2.44 6.27
CA PHE A 217 0.22 3.57 7.09
C PHE A 217 1.53 3.27 7.82
N LEU A 218 1.61 2.11 8.48
CA LEU A 218 2.82 1.66 9.15
C LEU A 218 3.97 1.45 8.16
N GLY A 219 3.68 0.86 7.00
CA GLY A 219 4.62 0.74 5.89
C GLY A 219 5.19 2.09 5.47
N MET A 220 4.34 3.12 5.30
CA MET A 220 4.79 4.49 5.01
C MET A 220 5.72 5.04 6.10
N ARG A 221 5.45 4.75 7.38
CA ARG A 221 6.33 5.21 8.48
C ARG A 221 7.69 4.54 8.44
N LEU A 222 7.71 3.23 8.23
CA LEU A 222 8.93 2.43 8.13
C LEU A 222 9.74 2.82 6.91
N MET A 223 9.10 2.95 5.75
CA MET A 223 9.80 3.32 4.52
C MET A 223 10.37 4.74 4.60
N ARG A 224 9.70 5.72 5.21
CA ARG A 224 10.30 7.04 5.44
C ARG A 224 11.52 6.98 6.35
N GLN A 225 11.49 6.16 7.41
CA GLN A 225 12.66 5.98 8.30
C GLN A 225 13.86 5.40 7.55
N ASN A 226 13.62 4.42 6.67
CA ASN A 226 14.69 3.73 5.95
C ASN A 226 15.16 4.47 4.68
N LEU A 227 14.24 5.14 3.95
CA LEU A 227 14.55 5.79 2.68
C LEU A 227 14.97 7.26 2.83
N SER A 228 14.47 8.02 3.82
CA SER A 228 14.83 9.44 3.96
C SER A 228 16.34 9.73 4.13
N PRO A 229 17.18 8.84 4.69
CA PRO A 229 18.63 9.07 4.72
C PRO A 229 19.32 8.90 3.35
N ILE A 230 18.71 8.13 2.44
CA ILE A 230 19.32 7.73 1.16
C ILE A 230 18.65 8.38 -0.06
N MET A 231 17.41 8.86 0.09
CA MET A 231 16.58 9.43 -0.98
C MET A 231 16.13 10.83 -0.56
N SER A 232 16.71 11.85 -1.19
CA SER A 232 16.47 13.27 -0.88
C SER A 232 15.03 13.73 -1.14
N ALA A 233 14.28 13.04 -1.98
CA ALA A 233 12.88 13.33 -2.26
C ALA A 233 11.92 12.72 -1.21
N VAL A 234 12.41 11.87 -0.31
CA VAL A 234 11.60 11.25 0.75
C VAL A 234 11.76 12.06 2.04
N ASP A 235 10.72 12.83 2.36
CA ASP A 235 10.71 13.59 3.61
C ASP A 235 10.78 12.67 4.84
N LYS A 236 11.57 13.10 5.82
CA LYS A 236 11.62 12.52 7.17
C LYS A 236 10.24 12.58 7.84
N ASN A 237 9.96 11.66 8.76
CA ASN A 237 8.70 11.66 9.51
C ASN A 237 8.48 13.00 10.24
N SER A 238 7.30 13.60 10.01
CA SER A 238 6.92 14.89 10.58
C SER A 238 5.41 14.94 10.81
N PHE A 239 4.91 15.84 11.67
CA PHE A 239 3.46 15.97 11.86
C PHE A 239 2.72 16.37 10.58
N VAL A 240 3.40 17.11 9.69
CA VAL A 240 2.82 17.56 8.42
C VAL A 240 2.55 16.37 7.50
N ASN A 241 3.49 15.43 7.38
CA ASN A 241 3.28 14.27 6.52
C ASN A 241 2.31 13.25 7.11
N VAL A 242 2.26 13.08 8.43
CA VAL A 242 1.32 12.14 9.07
C VAL A 242 -0.12 12.36 8.61
N ARG A 243 -0.59 13.62 8.51
CA ARG A 243 -1.94 13.92 8.03
C ARG A 243 -2.16 13.48 6.57
N SER A 244 -1.22 13.77 5.68
CA SER A 244 -1.30 13.32 4.28
C SER A 244 -1.22 11.80 4.16
N ASP A 245 -0.39 11.17 4.99
CA ASP A 245 -0.18 9.72 4.95
C ASP A 245 -1.41 8.97 5.49
N ILE A 246 -2.12 9.49 6.50
CA ILE A 246 -3.41 8.95 6.95
C ILE A 246 -4.44 9.01 5.82
N GLY A 247 -4.59 10.17 5.17
CA GLY A 247 -5.54 10.34 4.08
C GLY A 247 -5.27 9.39 2.91
N LEU A 248 -4.00 9.25 2.53
CA LEU A 248 -3.58 8.29 1.52
C LEU A 248 -3.84 6.84 1.96
N SER A 249 -3.54 6.49 3.21
CA SER A 249 -3.72 5.12 3.72
C SER A 249 -5.19 4.71 3.71
N ILE A 250 -6.11 5.62 4.05
CA ILE A 250 -7.56 5.36 3.99
C ILE A 250 -8.00 5.08 2.55
N ALA A 251 -7.50 5.86 1.58
CA ALA A 251 -7.81 5.63 0.17
C ALA A 251 -7.31 4.26 -0.31
N ILE A 252 -6.09 3.86 0.08
CA ILE A 252 -5.55 2.52 -0.24
C ILE A 252 -6.33 1.41 0.48
N GLY A 253 -6.78 1.65 1.71
CA GLY A 253 -7.69 0.75 2.42
C GLY A 253 -8.99 0.48 1.68
N GLY A 254 -9.61 1.52 1.13
CA GLY A 254 -10.81 1.38 0.29
C GLY A 254 -10.53 0.56 -0.98
N ALA A 255 -9.45 0.91 -1.70
CA ALA A 255 -9.03 0.19 -2.91
C ALA A 255 -8.77 -1.31 -2.64
N THR A 256 -8.05 -1.63 -1.57
CA THR A 256 -7.75 -3.01 -1.17
C THR A 256 -8.96 -3.77 -0.65
N ALA A 257 -9.93 -3.08 -0.02
CA ALA A 257 -11.21 -3.67 0.33
C ALA A 257 -12.00 -4.06 -0.94
N GLY A 258 -11.93 -3.26 -2.01
CA GLY A 258 -12.54 -3.55 -3.31
C GLY A 258 -12.14 -4.92 -3.88
N LEU A 259 -10.89 -5.35 -3.67
CA LEU A 259 -10.41 -6.68 -4.06
C LEU A 259 -11.16 -7.84 -3.37
N VAL A 260 -11.81 -7.63 -2.23
CA VAL A 260 -12.62 -8.67 -1.60
C VAL A 260 -13.79 -9.08 -2.52
N PHE A 261 -14.27 -8.18 -3.38
CA PHE A 261 -15.32 -8.48 -4.34
C PHE A 261 -14.86 -9.28 -5.56
N THR A 262 -13.54 -9.48 -5.77
CA THR A 262 -13.05 -10.41 -6.79
C THR A 262 -12.87 -11.83 -6.24
N ASP A 263 -12.98 -12.01 -4.93
CA ASP A 263 -12.83 -13.30 -4.29
C ASP A 263 -14.09 -14.15 -4.46
N ALA A 264 -14.02 -15.13 -5.36
CA ALA A 264 -15.11 -16.05 -5.68
C ALA A 264 -15.60 -16.88 -4.49
N PHE A 265 -14.81 -17.01 -3.42
CA PHE A 265 -15.19 -17.81 -2.26
C PHE A 265 -16.32 -17.20 -1.44
N LEU A 266 -16.65 -15.92 -1.62
CA LEU A 266 -17.70 -15.24 -0.84
C LEU A 266 -19.10 -15.33 -1.46
N GLY A 267 -19.27 -16.14 -2.52
CA GLY A 267 -20.55 -16.70 -3.00
C GLY A 267 -21.58 -15.72 -3.59
N ALA A 268 -21.48 -14.42 -3.31
CA ALA A 268 -22.42 -13.40 -3.72
C ALA A 268 -21.73 -12.05 -4.01
N SER A 269 -20.58 -12.07 -4.71
CA SER A 269 -19.96 -10.80 -5.07
C SER A 269 -20.77 -10.13 -6.20
N PRO A 270 -21.27 -8.89 -6.02
CA PRO A 270 -21.95 -8.17 -7.09
C PRO A 270 -21.01 -7.87 -8.27
N PHE A 271 -19.70 -7.86 -8.04
CA PHE A 271 -18.70 -7.63 -9.08
C PHE A 271 -18.52 -8.84 -10.02
N LEU A 272 -18.43 -10.07 -9.50
CA LEU A 272 -18.42 -11.27 -10.35
C LEU A 272 -19.75 -11.47 -11.09
N ALA A 273 -20.87 -11.07 -10.46
CA ALA A 273 -22.18 -11.06 -11.10
C ALA A 273 -22.27 -10.02 -12.23
N PHE A 274 -21.78 -8.80 -11.99
CA PHE A 274 -21.72 -7.72 -12.99
C PHE A 274 -20.79 -8.05 -14.16
N LEU A 275 -19.65 -8.69 -13.89
CA LEU A 275 -18.69 -9.10 -14.92
C LEU A 275 -19.03 -10.44 -15.60
N GLU A 276 -20.17 -11.05 -15.27
CA GLU A 276 -20.61 -12.35 -15.80
C GLU A 276 -19.52 -13.43 -15.81
N MET A 277 -18.65 -13.47 -14.79
CA MET A 277 -17.54 -14.43 -14.72
C MET A 277 -18.09 -15.83 -14.41
N LYS A 278 -18.56 -16.54 -15.45
CA LYS A 278 -19.11 -17.90 -15.37
C LYS A 278 -18.08 -19.01 -15.64
N THR A 279 -16.88 -18.71 -16.15
CA THR A 279 -15.84 -19.70 -16.49
C THR A 279 -14.42 -19.13 -16.40
N ALA A 280 -13.41 -20.01 -16.40
CA ALA A 280 -11.99 -19.69 -16.27
C ALA A 280 -11.56 -18.60 -17.28
N VAL A 281 -11.24 -17.40 -16.77
CA VAL A 281 -10.69 -16.30 -17.57
C VAL A 281 -9.19 -16.50 -17.79
N SER A 282 -8.67 -15.99 -18.91
CA SER A 282 -7.22 -16.05 -19.17
C SER A 282 -6.42 -15.31 -18.09
N PRO A 283 -5.15 -15.70 -17.84
CA PRO A 283 -4.30 -15.01 -16.86
C PRO A 283 -4.22 -13.49 -17.08
N LEU A 284 -4.15 -13.05 -18.34
CA LEU A 284 -4.11 -11.64 -18.70
C LEU A 284 -5.39 -10.91 -18.29
N VAL A 285 -6.56 -11.49 -18.58
CA VAL A 285 -7.86 -10.92 -18.19
C VAL A 285 -8.00 -10.87 -16.67
N SER A 286 -7.52 -11.90 -15.97
CA SER A 286 -7.48 -11.91 -14.51
C SER A 286 -6.66 -10.75 -13.95
N VAL A 287 -5.46 -10.50 -14.49
CA VAL A 287 -4.60 -9.37 -14.11
C VAL A 287 -5.31 -8.02 -14.30
N LEU A 288 -6.00 -7.84 -15.43
CA LEU A 288 -6.78 -6.62 -15.68
C LEU A 288 -7.90 -6.44 -14.66
N PHE A 289 -8.60 -7.52 -14.28
CA PHE A 289 -9.62 -7.46 -13.24
C PHE A 289 -9.06 -7.14 -11.86
N GLY A 290 -7.89 -7.65 -11.50
CA GLY A 290 -7.20 -7.26 -10.27
C GLY A 290 -6.93 -5.75 -10.22
N GLY A 291 -6.48 -5.17 -11.34
CA GLY A 291 -6.29 -3.73 -11.46
C GLY A 291 -7.60 -2.94 -11.39
N LEU A 292 -8.64 -3.38 -12.10
CA LEU A 292 -9.94 -2.72 -12.10
C LEU A 292 -10.60 -2.75 -10.73
N ALA A 293 -10.62 -3.90 -10.06
CA ALA A 293 -11.27 -4.04 -8.76
C ALA A 293 -10.61 -3.22 -7.65
N SER A 294 -9.30 -2.98 -7.76
CA SER A 294 -8.60 -2.05 -6.87
C SER A 294 -8.99 -0.58 -7.15
N SER A 295 -9.48 -0.30 -8.34
CA SER A 295 -9.77 1.05 -8.86
C SER A 295 -11.27 1.38 -8.86
N LEU A 296 -12.06 0.73 -8.01
CA LEU A 296 -13.48 1.03 -7.80
C LEU A 296 -13.68 1.68 -6.43
#